data_AF-X1J6G9-F1
#
_entry.id   AF-X1J6G9-F1
#
_cell.length_a   1.000
_cell.length_b   1.000
_cell.length_c   1.000
_cell.angle_alpha   90.00
_cell.angle_beta   90.00
_cell.angle_gamma   90.00
#
_symmetry.space_group_name_H-M   'P 1'
#
loop_
_entity.id
_entity.type
_entity.pdbx_description
1 polymer ?
#
loop_
_entity_poly.entity_id
_entity_poly.type
_entity_poly.pdbx_seq_one_letter_code
_entity_poly.pdbx_strand_id
1 'polypeptide(L)'
;MNTLIPIQPAGWLPFIQDVYLNEWRDYLVYQLQPGKDVKTVEVFASRHGIEAHEFHTLIQSEARMEEQVFNRLARQRLVAYRRQLVDQNLELLQDYL
;
A
#
# COMPACT_ATOMS: atom_id res chain seq x y z
N MET A 1 -3.58 18.60 0.58
CA MET A 1 -2.38 18.07 -0.10
C MET A 1 -2.72 18.00 -1.60
N ASN A 2 -2.60 19.11 -2.34
CA ASN A 2 -3.05 19.24 -3.73
C ASN A 2 -1.90 19.26 -4.75
N THR A 3 -0.68 18.91 -4.33
CA THR A 3 0.54 19.06 -5.12
C THR A 3 0.62 18.13 -6.33
N LEU A 4 -0.18 17.05 -6.36
CA LEU A 4 -0.16 16.07 -7.46
C LEU A 4 -1.13 16.43 -8.60
N ILE A 5 -2.31 17.00 -8.31
CA ILE A 5 -3.35 17.33 -9.31
C ILE A 5 -2.82 18.10 -10.55
N PRO A 6 -1.96 19.13 -10.43
CA PRO A 6 -1.54 19.89 -11.60
C PRO A 6 -0.59 19.11 -12.54
N ILE A 7 -0.05 17.96 -12.12
CA ILE A 7 0.93 17.20 -12.89
C ILE A 7 0.24 16.43 -14.01
N GLN A 8 0.43 16.85 -15.26
CA GLN A 8 -0.11 16.16 -16.45
C GLN A 8 0.92 15.18 -17.02
N PRO A 9 0.66 13.86 -17.00
CA PRO A 9 1.48 12.89 -17.71
C PRO A 9 1.45 13.20 -19.21
N ALA A 10 2.62 13.14 -19.85
CA ALA A 10 2.78 13.39 -21.28
C ALA A 10 3.83 12.43 -21.85
N GLY A 11 3.37 11.28 -22.35
CA GLY A 11 4.24 10.23 -22.89
C GLY A 11 5.22 9.68 -21.85
N TRP A 12 4.84 9.68 -20.57
CA TRP A 12 5.74 9.29 -19.47
C TRP A 12 6.15 7.83 -19.53
N LEU A 13 5.28 6.97 -20.06
CA LEU A 13 5.50 5.53 -20.14
C LEU A 13 5.20 5.04 -21.55
N PRO A 14 6.05 4.17 -22.13
CA PRO A 14 5.89 3.70 -23.51
C PRO A 14 4.81 2.61 -23.69
N PHE A 15 4.18 2.16 -22.59
CA PHE A 15 3.30 0.98 -22.58
C PHE A 15 1.89 1.27 -22.03
N ILE A 16 1.62 2.49 -21.57
CA ILE A 16 0.31 2.86 -21.03
C ILE A 16 -0.03 4.28 -21.45
N GLN A 17 -1.30 4.51 -21.76
CA GLN A 17 -1.78 5.84 -22.13
C GLN A 17 -1.83 6.76 -20.90
N ASP A 18 -1.54 8.05 -21.11
CA ASP A 18 -1.51 9.05 -20.04
C ASP A 18 -2.86 9.19 -19.29
N VAL A 19 -3.98 8.83 -19.93
CA VAL A 19 -5.31 8.82 -19.29
C VAL A 19 -5.34 7.92 -18.05
N TYR A 20 -4.73 6.74 -18.09
CA TYR A 20 -4.71 5.83 -16.95
C TYR A 20 -3.79 6.34 -15.82
N LEU A 21 -2.75 7.10 -16.17
CA LEU A 21 -1.89 7.76 -15.19
C LEU A 21 -2.62 8.92 -14.50
N ASN A 22 -3.45 9.67 -15.24
CA ASN A 22 -4.32 10.70 -14.68
C ASN A 22 -5.36 10.09 -13.73
N GLU A 23 -6.05 9.02 -14.15
CA GLU A 23 -7.02 8.31 -13.30
C GLU A 23 -6.38 7.82 -12.01
N TRP A 24 -5.20 7.20 -12.11
CA TRP A 24 -4.46 6.74 -10.94
C TRP A 24 -4.03 7.88 -10.01
N ARG A 25 -3.52 8.98 -10.57
CA ARG A 25 -3.16 10.19 -9.82
C ARG A 25 -4.36 10.74 -9.06
N ASP A 26 -5.50 10.90 -9.72
CA ASP A 26 -6.71 11.48 -9.12
C ASP A 26 -7.28 10.56 -8.03
N TYR A 27 -7.22 9.25 -8.25
CA TYR A 27 -7.56 8.24 -7.24
C TYR A 27 -6.66 8.30 -6.00
N LEU A 28 -5.35 8.51 -6.17
CA LEU A 28 -4.41 8.70 -5.05
C LEU A 28 -4.63 10.02 -4.32
N VAL A 29 -4.82 11.12 -5.07
CA VAL A 29 -5.10 12.44 -4.49
C VAL A 29 -6.32 12.38 -3.58
N TYR A 30 -7.39 11.71 -4.02
CA TYR A 30 -8.59 11.52 -3.21
C TYR A 30 -8.26 10.84 -1.86
N GLN A 31 -7.50 9.75 -1.88
CA GLN A 31 -7.16 8.99 -0.66
C GLN A 31 -6.19 9.73 0.28
N LEU A 32 -5.40 10.67 -0.24
CA LEU A 32 -4.45 11.46 0.55
C LEU A 32 -5.09 12.69 1.21
N GLN A 33 -6.37 12.97 0.98
CA GLN A 33 -7.06 14.05 1.66
C GLN A 33 -7.30 13.72 3.15
N PRO A 34 -7.24 14.71 4.06
CA PRO A 34 -7.52 14.50 5.47
C PRO A 34 -8.90 13.84 5.69
N GLY A 35 -8.93 12.77 6.48
CA GLY A 35 -10.16 12.05 6.83
C GLY A 35 -10.74 11.16 5.71
N LYS A 36 -10.01 10.95 4.61
CA LYS A 36 -10.42 9.98 3.59
C LYS A 36 -9.89 8.59 3.89
N ASP A 37 -10.70 7.59 3.53
CA ASP A 37 -10.34 6.19 3.68
C ASP A 37 -9.29 5.80 2.65
N VAL A 38 -8.22 5.18 3.13
CA VAL A 38 -7.24 4.52 2.27
C VAL A 38 -7.86 3.24 1.73
N LYS A 39 -7.78 3.04 0.42
CA LYS A 39 -8.42 1.92 -0.30
C LYS A 39 -7.50 0.73 -0.52
N THR A 40 -6.53 0.53 0.37
CA THR A 40 -5.53 -0.53 0.24
C THR A 40 -6.20 -1.90 0.16
N VAL A 41 -7.15 -2.19 1.04
CA VAL A 41 -7.81 -3.51 1.06
C VAL A 41 -8.57 -3.75 -0.23
N GLU A 42 -9.32 -2.76 -0.71
CA GLU A 42 -10.09 -2.85 -1.95
C GLU A 42 -9.19 -3.06 -3.18
N VAL A 43 -8.06 -2.35 -3.26
CA VAL A 43 -7.08 -2.50 -4.34
C VAL A 43 -6.45 -3.90 -4.33
N PHE A 44 -6.02 -4.38 -3.16
CA PHE A 44 -5.40 -5.70 -3.05
C PHE A 44 -6.42 -6.82 -3.31
N ALA A 45 -7.62 -6.71 -2.77
CA ALA A 45 -8.68 -7.70 -2.96
C ALA A 45 -9.07 -7.83 -4.44
N SER A 46 -9.30 -6.69 -5.12
CA SER A 46 -9.59 -6.63 -6.55
C SER A 46 -8.50 -7.32 -7.40
N ARG A 47 -7.23 -7.08 -7.10
CA ARG A 47 -6.10 -7.71 -7.81
C ARG A 47 -6.00 -9.22 -7.62
N HIS A 48 -6.50 -9.75 -6.51
CA HIS A 48 -6.46 -11.18 -6.19
C HIS A 48 -7.78 -11.89 -6.49
N GLY A 49 -8.77 -11.18 -7.03
CA GLY A 49 -10.10 -11.75 -7.33
C GLY A 49 -10.87 -12.17 -6.08
N ILE A 50 -10.63 -11.51 -4.94
CA ILE A 50 -11.33 -11.76 -3.68
C ILE A 50 -12.15 -10.52 -3.28
N GLU A 51 -13.20 -10.75 -2.52
CA GLU A 51 -14.05 -9.67 -2.03
C GLU A 51 -13.34 -8.86 -0.94
N ALA A 52 -13.43 -7.53 -0.99
CA ALA A 52 -12.78 -6.66 -0.01
C ALA A 52 -13.25 -6.93 1.43
N HIS A 53 -14.53 -7.26 1.60
CA HIS A 53 -15.09 -7.68 2.88
C HIS A 53 -14.42 -8.94 3.42
N GLU A 54 -14.19 -9.95 2.57
CA GLU A 54 -13.52 -11.19 2.97
C GLU A 54 -12.09 -10.90 3.45
N PHE A 55 -11.36 -10.06 2.70
CA PHE A 55 -10.03 -9.60 3.08
C PHE A 55 -10.07 -8.89 4.46
N HIS A 56 -11.02 -7.99 4.68
CA HIS A 56 -11.21 -7.31 5.96
C HIS A 56 -11.46 -8.28 7.11
N THR A 57 -12.35 -9.26 6.92
CA THR A 57 -12.64 -10.26 7.96
C THR A 57 -11.44 -11.13 8.29
N LEU A 58 -10.59 -11.43 7.31
CA LEU A 58 -9.34 -12.18 7.53
C LEU A 58 -8.39 -11.35 8.41
N ILE A 59 -8.06 -10.12 8.01
CA ILE A 59 -7.07 -9.30 8.74
C ILE A 59 -7.53 -8.89 10.14
N GLN A 60 -8.84 -8.83 10.38
CA GLN A 60 -9.42 -8.53 11.70
C GLN A 60 -9.51 -9.75 12.61
N SER A 61 -9.28 -10.97 12.10
CA SER A 61 -9.37 -12.21 12.87
C SER A 61 -7.98 -12.74 13.20
N GLU A 62 -7.60 -12.63 14.48
CA GLU A 62 -6.31 -13.16 14.95
C GLU A 62 -6.19 -14.66 14.71
N ALA A 63 -7.22 -15.44 15.04
CA ALA A 63 -7.23 -16.89 14.83
C ALA A 63 -7.03 -17.27 13.36
N ARG A 64 -7.73 -16.60 12.43
CA ARG A 64 -7.56 -16.87 10.99
C ARG A 64 -6.20 -16.42 10.49
N MET A 65 -5.68 -15.28 10.97
CA MET A 65 -4.35 -14.81 10.62
C MET A 65 -3.27 -15.81 11.07
N GLU A 66 -3.40 -16.43 12.25
CA GLU A 66 -2.50 -17.50 12.68
C GLU A 66 -2.57 -18.72 11.76
N GLU A 67 -3.79 -19.21 11.51
CA GLU A 67 -4.03 -20.43 10.75
C GLU A 67 -3.66 -20.30 9.27
N GLN A 68 -3.83 -19.12 8.67
CA GLN A 68 -3.75 -18.95 7.21
C GLN A 68 -2.51 -18.18 6.74
N VAL A 69 -1.97 -17.30 7.59
CA VAL A 69 -0.86 -16.39 7.23
C VAL A 69 0.39 -16.69 8.05
N PHE A 70 0.30 -16.64 9.38
CA PHE A 70 1.48 -16.72 10.24
C PHE A 70 2.03 -18.14 10.42
N ASN A 71 1.25 -19.17 10.07
CA ASN A 71 1.77 -20.52 9.91
C ASN A 71 2.80 -20.64 8.77
N ARG A 72 2.73 -19.79 7.74
CA ARG A 72 3.68 -19.72 6.62
C ARG A 72 4.77 -18.69 6.87
N LEU A 73 4.47 -17.64 7.62
CA LEU A 73 5.39 -16.58 7.98
C LEU A 73 5.36 -16.31 9.48
N ALA A 74 6.31 -16.90 10.20
CA ALA A 74 6.40 -16.75 11.65
C ALA A 74 6.42 -15.26 12.07
N ARG A 75 5.55 -14.88 13.02
CA ARG A 75 5.45 -13.51 13.52
C ARG A 75 6.78 -12.94 14.00
N GLN A 76 7.60 -13.76 14.65
CA GLN A 76 8.91 -13.33 15.13
C GLN A 76 9.81 -12.85 13.98
N ARG A 77 9.71 -13.47 12.80
CA ARG A 77 10.44 -13.04 11.61
C ARG A 77 9.95 -11.68 11.11
N LEU A 78 8.64 -11.42 11.14
CA LEU A 78 8.08 -10.11 10.80
C LEU A 78 8.54 -9.02 11.79
N VAL A 79 8.55 -9.33 13.09
CA VAL A 79 9.03 -8.39 14.13
C VAL A 79 10.51 -8.08 13.95
N ALA A 80 11.34 -9.10 13.74
CA ALA A 80 12.77 -8.93 13.51
C ALA A 80 13.04 -8.12 12.23
N TYR A 81 12.34 -8.44 11.14
CA TYR A 81 12.45 -7.70 9.89
C TYR A 81 12.05 -6.23 10.04
N ARG A 82 10.95 -5.94 10.75
CA ARG A 82 10.51 -4.56 11.00
C ARG A 82 11.55 -3.77 11.78
N ARG A 83 12.15 -4.36 12.83
CA ARG A 83 13.22 -3.71 13.60
C ARG A 83 14.39 -3.37 12.68
N GLN A 84 14.89 -4.36 11.94
CA GLN A 84 16.00 -4.16 11.01
C GLN A 84 15.71 -3.05 9.99
N LEU A 85 14.51 -3.04 9.40
CA LEU A 85 14.11 -2.03 8.42
C LEU A 85 14.07 -0.62 9.01
N VAL A 86 13.62 -0.46 10.26
CA VAL A 86 13.61 0.84 10.93
C VAL A 86 15.04 1.30 11.19
N ASP A 87 15.90 0.42 11.73
CA ASP A 87 17.29 0.76 12.05
C ASP A 87 18.04 1.21 10.79
N GLN A 88 17.92 0.47 9.69
CA GLN A 88 18.55 0.80 8.40
C GLN A 88 18.02 2.10 7.78
N ASN A 89 16.72 2.38 7.87
CA ASN A 89 16.17 3.64 7.37
C ASN A 89 16.64 4.84 8.20
N LEU A 90 16.83 4.66 9.52
CA LEU A 90 17.36 5.73 10.37
C LEU A 90 18.82 6.03 10.03
N GLU A 91 19.64 5.01 9.81
CA GLU A 91 21.02 5.18 9.32
C GLU A 91 21.03 5.95 8.00
N LEU A 92 20.20 5.53 7.04
CA LEU A 92 20.10 6.21 5.75
C LEU A 92 19.66 7.67 5.88
N LEU A 93 18.63 7.96 6.69
CA LEU A 93 18.20 9.34 6.91
C LEU A 93 19.26 10.21 7.59
N GLN A 94 20.10 9.63 8.46
CA GLN A 94 21.24 10.33 9.04
C GLN A 94 22.33 10.65 8.01
N ASP A 95 22.56 9.76 7.04
CA ASP A 95 23.53 10.01 5.97
C ASP A 95 23.04 11.05 4.95
N TYR A 96 21.72 11.19 4.77
CA TYR A 96 21.11 12.12 3.82
C TYR A 96 20.89 13.54 4.36
N LEU A 97 20.88 13.74 5.69
CA LEU A 97 20.60 15.03 6.36
C LEU A 97 21.88 15.68 6.89
#